data_AF-A0A2W0BP75-F1
#
_entry.id   AF-A0A2W0BP75-F1
#
_cell.length_a   1.000
_cell.length_b   1.000
_cell.length_c   1.000
_cell.angle_alpha   90.00
_cell.angle_beta   90.00
_cell.angle_gamma   90.00
#
_symmetry.space_group_name_H-M   'P 1'
#
loop_
_entity.id
_entity.type
_entity.pdbx_description
1 polymer ?
#
loop_
_entity_poly.entity_id
_entity_poly.type
_entity_poly.pdbx_seq_one_letter_code
_entity_poly.pdbx_strand_id
1 'polypeptide(L)'
;MGRQAKWLWLVTGANLAVAILLILMLYAVRLALAAMAPEITTWPLLVALLVGFPLAIFGLLIARRVSSRISRYAAYLFNGCVLLMYGSLTLGGAMLFARTVNESFFIPDGYRGDVYVIYGSQNCEPLVEKDGEITYRIPGDGILRVCGTLDRKTTRTRYYYWRRDGSSQRIKSLWLTTIERTPENIADDSEVGVFFPRTGSTGTFASTPPSVSRQCSVDFQQFYVGTKHHLITNYRKTDLHAYLRDHPVGCKGSE
;
A
#
# COMPACT_ATOMS: atom_id res chain seq x y z
N MET A 1 47.48 -3.96 21.41
CA MET A 1 46.49 -3.98 20.31
C MET A 1 46.86 -2.93 19.27
N GLY A 2 47.17 -3.31 18.03
CA GLY A 2 47.62 -2.37 16.99
C GLY A 2 46.54 -1.35 16.58
N ARG A 3 46.95 -0.18 16.07
CA ARG A 3 46.05 0.91 15.64
C ARG A 3 44.94 0.42 14.71
N GLN A 4 45.26 -0.46 13.76
CA GLN A 4 44.30 -1.05 12.82
C GLN A 4 43.25 -1.93 13.49
N ALA A 5 43.62 -2.69 14.53
CA ALA A 5 42.68 -3.52 15.28
C ALA A 5 41.69 -2.65 16.06
N LYS A 6 42.12 -1.52 16.63
CA LYS A 6 41.21 -0.56 17.29
C LYS A 6 40.19 0.02 16.30
N TRP A 7 40.64 0.43 15.12
CA TRP A 7 39.76 0.91 14.05
C TRP A 7 38.76 -0.15 13.59
N LEU A 8 39.19 -1.40 13.45
CA LEU A 8 38.30 -2.51 13.07
C LEU A 8 37.15 -2.69 14.06
N TRP A 9 37.43 -2.68 15.35
CA TRP A 9 36.40 -2.84 16.38
C TRP A 9 35.49 -1.62 16.51
N LEU A 10 36.01 -0.41 16.30
CA LEU A 10 35.19 0.80 16.25
C LEU A 10 34.18 0.73 15.10
N VAL A 11 34.64 0.38 13.88
CA VAL A 11 33.75 0.24 12.72
C VAL A 11 32.77 -0.92 12.91
N THR A 12 33.22 -2.05 13.43
CA THR A 12 32.34 -3.21 13.69
C THR A 12 31.29 -2.88 14.75
N GLY A 13 31.66 -2.16 15.81
CA GLY A 13 30.73 -1.70 16.84
C GLY A 13 29.72 -0.70 16.30
N ALA A 14 30.16 0.26 15.47
CA ALA A 14 29.26 1.20 14.81
C ALA A 14 28.27 0.48 13.87
N ASN A 15 28.75 -0.47 13.07
CA ASN A 15 27.92 -1.27 12.17
C ASN A 15 26.89 -2.11 12.95
N LEU A 16 27.30 -2.71 14.07
CA LEU A 16 26.40 -3.44 14.96
C LEU A 16 25.32 -2.52 15.55
N ALA A 17 25.67 -1.31 15.99
CA ALA A 17 24.70 -0.35 16.50
C ALA A 17 23.66 0.05 15.43
N VAL A 18 24.09 0.31 14.19
CA VAL A 18 23.18 0.59 13.07
C VAL A 18 22.29 -0.62 12.75
N ALA A 19 22.82 -1.84 12.78
CA ALA A 19 22.04 -3.05 12.58
C ALA A 19 20.97 -3.24 13.67
N ILE A 20 21.31 -3.02 14.94
CA ILE A 20 20.35 -3.08 16.06
C ILE A 20 19.26 -2.02 15.88
N LEU A 21 19.64 -0.78 15.54
CA LEU A 21 18.66 0.28 15.27
C LEU A 21 17.72 -0.09 14.12
N LEU A 22 18.23 -0.67 13.04
CA LEU A 22 17.41 -1.13 11.92
C LEU A 22 16.40 -2.22 12.36
N ILE A 23 16.84 -3.19 13.16
CA ILE A 23 15.96 -4.26 13.69
C ILE A 23 14.86 -3.66 14.58
N LEU A 24 15.21 -2.74 15.47
CA LEU A 24 14.25 -2.05 16.33
C LEU A 24 13.25 -1.24 15.52
N MET A 25 13.69 -0.55 14.46
CA MET A 25 12.81 0.18 13.54
C MET A 25 11.86 -0.77 12.81
N LEU A 26 12.35 -1.90 12.28
CA LEU A 26 11.50 -2.91 11.62
C LEU A 26 10.46 -3.48 12.59
N TYR A 27 10.85 -3.72 13.85
CA TYR A 27 9.94 -4.16 14.90
C TYR A 27 8.87 -3.10 15.21
N ALA A 28 9.26 -1.84 15.32
CA ALA A 28 8.33 -0.72 15.53
C ALA A 28 7.34 -0.58 14.36
N VAL A 29 7.81 -0.68 13.11
CA VAL A 29 6.95 -0.69 11.91
C VAL A 29 5.95 -1.85 11.97
N ARG A 30 6.41 -3.05 12.35
CA ARG A 30 5.52 -4.21 12.50
C ARG A 30 4.44 -3.96 13.55
N LEU A 31 4.79 -3.40 14.71
CA LEU A 31 3.84 -3.08 15.77
C LEU A 31 2.84 -2.01 15.31
N ALA A 32 3.31 -0.97 14.63
CA ALA A 32 2.46 0.08 14.09
C ALA A 32 1.49 -0.45 13.02
N LEU A 33 1.94 -1.34 12.13
CA LEU A 33 1.07 -2.03 11.17
C LEU A 33 0.02 -2.90 11.87
N ALA A 34 0.40 -3.61 12.93
CA ALA A 34 -0.53 -4.41 13.73
C ALA A 34 -1.56 -3.54 14.47
N ALA A 35 -1.20 -2.31 14.84
CA ALA A 35 -2.08 -1.35 15.48
C ALA A 35 -2.88 -0.49 14.48
N MET A 36 -2.75 -0.72 13.16
CA MET A 36 -3.33 0.12 12.09
C MET A 36 -3.00 1.61 12.25
N ALA A 37 -1.81 1.93 12.76
CA ALA A 37 -1.38 3.31 12.94
C ALA A 37 -1.14 3.96 11.56
N PRO A 38 -1.77 5.12 11.28
CA PRO A 38 -1.81 5.69 9.93
C PRO A 38 -0.52 6.39 9.49
N GLU A 39 0.42 6.66 10.41
CA GLU A 39 1.63 7.44 10.13
C GLU A 39 2.91 6.66 10.48
N ILE A 40 3.28 5.73 9.60
CA ILE A 40 4.58 5.07 9.70
C ILE A 40 5.55 5.79 8.76
N THR A 41 6.46 6.58 9.34
CA THR A 41 7.54 7.17 8.56
C THR A 41 8.62 6.11 8.28
N THR A 42 8.83 5.78 7.00
CA THR A 42 9.78 4.75 6.57
C THR A 42 11.16 5.31 6.21
N TRP A 43 11.33 6.63 6.16
CA TRP A 43 12.61 7.27 5.85
C TRP A 43 13.76 6.87 6.81
N PRO A 44 13.55 6.62 8.13
CA PRO A 44 14.64 6.20 9.01
C PRO A 44 15.23 4.83 8.61
N LEU A 45 14.40 3.92 8.09
CA LEU A 45 14.86 2.62 7.57
C LEU A 45 15.80 2.81 6.37
N LEU A 46 15.45 3.74 5.46
CA LEU A 46 16.27 4.06 4.30
C LEU A 46 17.62 4.64 4.72
N VAL A 47 17.63 5.57 5.68
CA VAL A 47 18.88 6.16 6.20
C VAL A 47 19.75 5.08 6.85
N ALA A 48 19.17 4.22 7.69
CA ALA A 48 19.90 3.13 8.34
C ALA A 48 20.50 2.15 7.32
N LEU A 49 19.78 1.81 6.25
CA LEU A 49 20.29 0.99 5.16
C LEU A 49 21.42 1.67 4.38
N LEU A 50 21.26 2.96 4.03
CA LEU A 50 22.24 3.73 3.27
C LEU A 50 23.55 3.95 4.04
N VAL A 51 23.49 4.07 5.37
CA VAL A 51 24.68 4.22 6.22
C VAL A 51 25.28 2.86 6.58
N GLY A 52 24.45 1.87 6.90
CA GLY A 52 24.89 0.54 7.31
C GLY A 52 25.61 -0.23 6.20
N PHE A 53 25.11 -0.16 4.96
CA PHE A 53 25.67 -0.94 3.86
C PHE A 53 27.15 -0.55 3.55
N PRO A 54 27.51 0.74 3.40
CA PRO A 54 28.91 1.15 3.28
C PRO A 54 29.76 0.83 4.51
N LEU A 55 29.23 0.96 5.72
CA LEU A 55 29.95 0.63 6.97
C LEU A 55 30.34 -0.85 7.01
N ALA A 56 29.43 -1.75 6.62
CA ALA A 56 29.71 -3.18 6.57
C ALA A 56 30.82 -3.51 5.55
N ILE A 57 30.75 -2.91 4.34
CA ILE A 57 31.80 -3.06 3.32
C ILE A 57 33.15 -2.54 3.85
N PHE A 58 33.16 -1.35 4.47
CA PHE A 58 34.38 -0.76 5.02
C PHE A 58 34.97 -1.61 6.15
N GLY A 59 34.14 -2.17 7.02
CA GLY A 59 34.55 -3.13 8.05
C GLY A 59 35.24 -4.37 7.46
N LEU A 60 34.69 -4.95 6.38
CA LEU A 60 35.31 -6.07 5.66
C LEU A 60 36.65 -5.68 5.01
N LEU A 61 36.75 -4.47 4.46
CA LEU A 61 38.01 -3.97 3.87
C LEU A 61 39.10 -3.74 4.92
N ILE A 62 38.75 -3.23 6.11
CA ILE A 62 39.70 -3.10 7.23
C ILE A 62 40.10 -4.48 7.76
N ALA A 63 39.16 -5.42 7.88
CA ALA A 63 39.44 -6.77 8.38
C ALA A 63 40.56 -7.45 7.56
N ARG A 64 40.60 -7.25 6.23
CA ARG A 64 41.67 -7.73 5.36
C ARG A 64 43.06 -7.27 5.78
N ARG A 65 43.19 -6.08 6.38
CA ARG A 65 44.48 -5.46 6.75
C ARG A 65 44.96 -5.86 8.15
N VAL A 66 44.11 -6.44 8.99
CA VAL A 66 44.47 -6.79 10.37
C VAL A 66 45.22 -8.10 10.45
N SER A 67 46.38 -8.12 11.12
CA SER A 67 47.26 -9.29 11.23
C SER A 67 46.71 -10.43 12.11
N SER A 68 45.95 -10.09 13.15
CA SER A 68 45.33 -11.07 14.06
C SER A 68 44.29 -11.93 13.33
N ARG A 69 44.51 -13.25 13.29
CA ARG A 69 43.56 -14.20 12.67
C ARG A 69 42.19 -14.16 13.35
N ILE A 70 42.15 -14.22 14.70
CA ILE A 70 40.89 -14.26 15.46
C ILE A 70 40.07 -12.99 15.21
N SER A 71 40.69 -11.81 15.31
CA SER A 71 39.99 -10.54 15.09
C SER A 71 39.49 -10.40 13.65
N ARG A 72 40.27 -10.91 12.69
CA ARG A 72 39.87 -10.93 11.28
C ARG A 72 38.66 -11.82 11.04
N TYR A 73 38.65 -13.06 11.57
CA TYR A 73 37.51 -13.97 11.45
C TYR A 73 36.25 -13.42 12.11
N ALA A 74 36.35 -12.92 13.34
CA ALA A 74 35.23 -12.31 14.03
C ALA A 74 34.64 -11.14 13.24
N ALA A 75 35.48 -10.22 12.75
CA ALA A 75 35.00 -9.09 11.98
C ALA A 75 34.40 -9.48 10.62
N TYR A 76 34.92 -10.51 9.94
CA TYR A 76 34.28 -11.04 8.74
C TYR A 76 32.92 -11.64 9.03
N LEU A 77 32.78 -12.40 10.12
CA LEU A 77 31.50 -12.97 10.51
C LEU A 77 30.47 -11.88 10.80
N PHE A 78 30.79 -10.92 11.66
CA PHE A 78 29.86 -9.86 12.03
C PHE A 78 29.50 -8.95 10.86
N ASN A 79 30.50 -8.36 10.19
CA ASN A 79 30.23 -7.45 9.07
C ASN A 79 29.63 -8.18 7.87
N GLY A 80 29.98 -9.46 7.66
CA GLY A 80 29.40 -10.31 6.62
C GLY A 80 27.92 -10.60 6.88
N CYS A 81 27.55 -11.02 8.09
CA CYS A 81 26.14 -11.24 8.46
C CYS A 81 25.32 -9.96 8.34
N VAL A 82 25.85 -8.83 8.80
CA VAL A 82 25.18 -7.52 8.70
C VAL A 82 25.02 -7.10 7.24
N LEU A 83 26.05 -7.30 6.39
CA LEU A 83 25.96 -7.02 4.96
C LEU A 83 24.91 -7.89 4.27
N LEU A 84 24.84 -9.19 4.59
CA LEU A 84 23.82 -10.09 4.07
C LEU A 84 22.41 -9.66 4.48
N MET A 85 22.23 -9.22 5.72
CA MET A 85 20.96 -8.68 6.21
C MET A 85 20.56 -7.40 5.44
N TYR A 86 21.47 -6.45 5.24
CA TYR A 86 21.16 -5.25 4.45
C TYR A 86 20.90 -5.60 2.97
N GLY A 87 21.66 -6.54 2.40
CA GLY A 87 21.47 -7.03 1.04
C GLY A 87 20.11 -7.70 0.84
N SER A 88 19.67 -8.53 1.78
CA SER A 88 18.36 -9.19 1.69
C SER A 88 17.21 -8.21 1.84
N LEU A 89 17.31 -7.22 2.74
CA LEU A 89 16.30 -6.18 2.91
C LEU A 89 16.19 -5.26 1.68
N THR A 90 17.32 -4.83 1.12
CA THR A 90 17.33 -4.00 -0.10
C THR A 90 16.80 -4.77 -1.31
N LEU A 91 17.23 -6.02 -1.50
CA LEU A 91 16.72 -6.87 -2.57
C LEU A 91 15.22 -7.16 -2.41
N GLY A 92 14.77 -7.47 -1.19
CA GLY A 92 13.35 -7.68 -0.88
C GLY A 92 12.51 -6.45 -1.19
N GLY A 93 12.96 -5.26 -0.77
CA GLY A 93 12.32 -3.99 -1.09
C GLY A 93 12.28 -3.71 -2.59
N ALA A 94 13.39 -3.96 -3.31
CA ALA A 94 13.45 -3.79 -4.76
C ALA A 94 12.51 -4.76 -5.50
N MET A 95 12.44 -6.02 -5.06
CA MET A 95 11.50 -7.01 -5.62
C MET A 95 10.04 -6.60 -5.39
N LEU A 96 9.70 -6.10 -4.19
CA LEU A 96 8.35 -5.59 -3.91
C LEU A 96 8.02 -4.39 -4.80
N PHE A 97 8.96 -3.45 -4.96
CA PHE A 97 8.80 -2.29 -5.83
C PHE A 97 8.60 -2.69 -7.29
N ALA A 98 9.38 -3.64 -7.79
CA ALA A 98 9.28 -4.15 -9.15
C ALA A 98 7.98 -4.93 -9.42
N ARG A 99 7.40 -5.54 -8.38
CA ARG A 99 6.11 -6.25 -8.45
C ARG A 99 4.90 -5.34 -8.22
N THR A 100 5.13 -4.05 -7.94
CA THR A 100 4.04 -3.10 -7.68
C THR A 100 3.34 -2.75 -8.97
N VAL A 101 2.03 -2.98 -9.04
CA VAL A 101 1.18 -2.65 -10.20
C VAL A 101 0.64 -1.22 -10.05
N ASN A 102 0.51 -0.46 -11.13
CA ASN A 102 -0.16 0.84 -11.05
C ASN A 102 -1.68 0.65 -11.16
N GLU A 103 -2.44 1.37 -10.35
CA GLU A 103 -3.90 1.40 -10.47
C GLU A 103 -4.35 2.85 -10.66
N SER A 104 -5.15 3.11 -11.69
CA SER A 104 -5.65 4.44 -11.99
C SER A 104 -7.17 4.45 -12.04
N PHE A 105 -7.77 5.22 -11.15
CA PHE A 105 -9.22 5.41 -11.04
C PHE A 105 -9.60 6.74 -11.70
N PHE A 106 -10.41 6.67 -12.76
CA PHE A 106 -10.96 7.82 -13.46
C PHE A 106 -12.41 8.01 -13.02
N ILE A 107 -12.61 9.00 -12.16
CA ILE A 107 -13.90 9.39 -11.57
C ILE A 107 -14.53 10.49 -12.44
N PRO A 108 -15.84 10.45 -12.74
CA PRO A 108 -16.49 11.49 -13.54
C PRO A 108 -16.33 12.87 -12.90
N ASP A 109 -16.04 13.88 -13.71
CA ASP A 109 -15.89 15.25 -13.23
C ASP A 109 -17.13 15.71 -12.44
N GLY A 110 -16.89 16.30 -11.26
CA GLY A 110 -17.94 16.76 -10.34
C GLY A 110 -18.59 15.67 -9.48
N TYR A 111 -18.27 14.38 -9.68
CA TYR A 111 -18.79 13.30 -8.83
C TYR A 111 -18.33 13.46 -7.37
N ARG A 112 -19.26 13.37 -6.41
CA ARG A 112 -18.97 13.36 -4.98
C ARG A 112 -19.79 12.27 -4.31
N GLY A 113 -19.15 11.29 -3.68
CA GLY A 113 -19.84 10.12 -3.16
C GLY A 113 -18.95 8.91 -2.93
N ASP A 114 -19.59 7.80 -2.56
CA ASP A 114 -18.92 6.50 -2.45
C ASP A 114 -18.67 5.90 -3.83
N VAL A 115 -17.43 5.56 -4.11
CA VAL A 115 -17.05 4.76 -5.26
C VAL A 115 -16.88 3.31 -4.83
N TYR A 116 -17.47 2.38 -5.60
CA TYR A 116 -17.26 0.94 -5.47
C TYR A 116 -16.73 0.37 -6.77
N VAL A 117 -15.73 -0.50 -6.68
CA VAL A 117 -15.33 -1.43 -7.74
C VAL A 117 -15.62 -2.84 -7.26
N ILE A 118 -16.57 -3.51 -7.91
CA ILE A 118 -17.05 -4.85 -7.56
C ILE A 118 -16.41 -5.85 -8.52
N TYR A 119 -15.71 -6.83 -7.97
CA TYR A 119 -14.96 -7.83 -8.73
C TYR A 119 -15.77 -9.13 -8.89
N GLY A 120 -15.47 -9.89 -9.95
CA GLY A 120 -16.04 -11.23 -10.17
C GLY A 120 -17.53 -11.26 -10.52
N SER A 121 -18.11 -10.12 -10.92
CA SER A 121 -19.50 -10.04 -11.39
C SER A 121 -19.67 -10.75 -12.76
N GLN A 122 -20.84 -11.31 -13.03
CA GLN A 122 -21.39 -11.52 -14.37
C GLN A 122 -21.90 -10.18 -14.94
N ASN A 123 -21.99 -10.04 -16.26
CA ASN A 123 -22.39 -8.79 -16.96
C ASN A 123 -21.56 -7.56 -16.53
N CYS A 124 -20.26 -7.71 -16.65
CA CYS A 124 -19.22 -6.81 -16.13
C CYS A 124 -18.37 -6.22 -17.26
N GLU A 125 -17.64 -5.16 -16.94
CA GLU A 125 -16.60 -4.65 -17.83
C GLU A 125 -15.33 -5.52 -17.73
N PRO A 126 -14.64 -5.79 -18.85
CA PRO A 126 -13.35 -6.45 -18.81
C PRO A 126 -12.34 -5.55 -18.08
N LEU A 127 -11.50 -6.16 -17.25
CA LEU A 127 -10.42 -5.44 -16.60
C LEU A 127 -9.39 -5.01 -17.65
N VAL A 128 -9.15 -3.70 -17.75
CA VAL A 128 -8.18 -3.14 -18.71
C VAL A 128 -6.82 -3.02 -18.03
N GLU A 129 -5.94 -3.97 -18.33
CA GLU A 129 -4.53 -3.93 -17.95
C GLU A 129 -3.67 -3.63 -19.18
N LYS A 130 -2.87 -2.57 -19.12
CA LYS A 130 -1.92 -2.20 -20.17
C LYS A 130 -0.62 -1.73 -19.54
N ASP A 131 0.51 -2.28 -19.98
CA ASP A 131 1.85 -1.86 -19.55
C ASP A 131 2.07 -1.86 -18.02
N GLY A 132 1.42 -2.80 -17.30
CA GLY A 132 1.48 -2.88 -15.83
C GLY A 132 0.66 -1.82 -15.09
N GLU A 133 -0.31 -1.23 -15.78
CA GLU A 133 -1.31 -0.32 -15.22
C GLU A 133 -2.72 -0.88 -15.43
N ILE A 134 -3.47 -0.97 -14.34
CA ILE A 134 -4.89 -1.33 -14.33
C ILE A 134 -5.69 -0.03 -14.29
N THR A 135 -6.63 0.12 -15.23
CA THR A 135 -7.46 1.31 -15.35
C THR A 135 -8.92 1.02 -15.00
N TYR A 136 -9.46 1.81 -14.07
CA TYR A 136 -10.88 1.77 -13.68
C TYR A 136 -11.57 3.06 -14.12
N ARG A 137 -12.58 2.94 -14.98
CA ARG A 137 -13.44 4.07 -15.38
C ARG A 137 -14.73 4.01 -14.57
N ILE A 138 -14.85 4.89 -13.59
CA ILE A 138 -15.97 4.88 -12.67
C ILE A 138 -17.21 5.47 -13.38
N PRO A 139 -18.36 4.77 -13.36
CA PRO A 139 -19.60 5.31 -13.93
C PRO A 139 -20.17 6.45 -13.09
N GLY A 140 -21.17 7.15 -13.62
CA GLY A 140 -21.79 8.32 -12.96
C GLY A 140 -22.51 8.01 -11.63
N ASP A 141 -22.86 6.75 -11.39
CA ASP A 141 -23.42 6.28 -10.12
C ASP A 141 -22.36 5.91 -9.08
N GLY A 142 -21.08 5.86 -9.47
CA GLY A 142 -19.96 5.49 -8.61
C GLY A 142 -19.72 3.98 -8.51
N ILE A 143 -20.47 3.12 -9.20
CA ILE A 143 -20.39 1.67 -9.01
C ILE A 143 -19.92 0.98 -10.30
N LEU A 144 -18.64 0.60 -10.33
CA LEU A 144 -18.04 -0.17 -11.41
C LEU A 144 -18.10 -1.67 -11.12
N ARG A 145 -18.50 -2.47 -12.10
CA ARG A 145 -18.48 -3.94 -12.03
C ARG A 145 -17.44 -4.48 -13.02
N VAL A 146 -16.47 -5.25 -12.53
CA VAL A 146 -15.40 -5.81 -13.35
C VAL A 146 -15.39 -7.34 -13.32
N CYS A 147 -15.03 -7.94 -14.46
CA CYS A 147 -14.99 -9.39 -14.61
C CYS A 147 -13.78 -10.06 -13.95
N GLY A 148 -12.73 -9.26 -13.70
CA GLY A 148 -11.50 -9.72 -13.06
C GLY A 148 -11.67 -10.00 -11.57
N THR A 149 -10.66 -10.63 -10.98
CA THR A 149 -10.54 -10.80 -9.53
C THR A 149 -9.80 -9.63 -8.92
N LEU A 150 -10.09 -9.30 -7.66
CA LEU A 150 -9.32 -8.31 -6.92
C LEU A 150 -7.88 -8.81 -6.73
N ASP A 151 -6.92 -8.15 -7.38
CA ASP A 151 -5.51 -8.46 -7.18
C ASP A 151 -5.05 -7.87 -5.84
N ARG A 152 -4.62 -8.74 -4.92
CA ARG A 152 -4.13 -8.35 -3.59
C ARG A 152 -2.63 -8.02 -3.58
N LYS A 153 -2.02 -7.88 -4.77
CA LYS A 153 -0.65 -7.36 -4.89
C LYS A 153 -0.57 -5.93 -4.36
N THR A 154 0.65 -5.50 -4.05
CA THR A 154 0.91 -4.09 -3.74
C THR A 154 0.63 -3.25 -4.98
N THR A 155 -0.18 -2.20 -4.82
CA THR A 155 -0.52 -1.29 -5.92
C THR A 155 -0.07 0.15 -5.63
N ARG A 156 0.18 0.90 -6.70
CA ARG A 156 0.34 2.36 -6.67
C ARG A 156 -0.93 2.98 -7.21
N THR A 157 -1.83 3.31 -6.29
CA THR A 157 -3.11 3.86 -6.65
C THR A 157 -3.02 5.36 -6.96
N ARG A 158 -3.68 5.77 -8.04
CA ARG A 158 -3.85 7.16 -8.44
C ARG A 158 -5.33 7.41 -8.75
N TYR A 159 -5.78 8.60 -8.40
CA TYR A 159 -7.16 9.02 -8.58
C TYR A 159 -7.19 10.26 -9.45
N TYR A 160 -8.12 10.29 -10.40
CA TYR A 160 -8.28 11.36 -11.36
C TYR A 160 -9.76 11.70 -11.49
N TYR A 161 -10.09 12.98 -11.61
CA TYR A 161 -11.29 13.35 -12.33
C TYR A 161 -11.02 13.28 -13.83
N TRP A 162 -11.94 12.69 -14.58
CA TRP A 162 -11.91 12.74 -16.04
C TRP A 162 -13.05 13.61 -16.55
N ARG A 163 -12.71 14.51 -17.46
CA ARG A 163 -13.64 15.45 -18.07
C ARG A 163 -14.17 14.89 -19.38
N ARG A 164 -15.31 15.42 -19.82
CA ARG A 164 -15.96 15.03 -21.10
C ARG A 164 -15.07 15.29 -22.33
N ASP A 165 -14.15 16.24 -22.23
CA ASP A 165 -13.17 16.56 -23.27
C ASP A 165 -12.01 15.55 -23.37
N GLY A 166 -11.99 14.53 -22.52
CA GLY A 166 -10.95 13.51 -22.45
C GLY A 166 -9.73 13.89 -21.60
N SER A 167 -9.69 15.10 -21.05
CA SER A 167 -8.64 15.50 -20.11
C SER A 167 -8.87 14.91 -18.72
N SER A 168 -7.79 14.77 -17.94
CA SER A 168 -7.85 14.24 -16.59
C SER A 168 -7.09 15.12 -15.60
N GLN A 169 -7.64 15.32 -14.41
CA GLN A 169 -7.02 16.06 -13.31
C GLN A 169 -6.76 15.13 -12.13
N ARG A 170 -5.49 15.05 -11.69
CA ARG A 170 -5.11 14.21 -10.55
C ARG A 170 -5.66 14.77 -9.23
N ILE A 171 -6.30 13.91 -8.46
CA ILE A 171 -6.67 14.16 -7.06
C ILE A 171 -5.43 13.81 -6.21
N LYS A 172 -4.89 14.81 -5.50
CA LYS A 172 -3.63 14.66 -4.75
C LYS A 172 -3.85 14.33 -3.28
N SER A 173 -4.95 14.82 -2.71
CA SER A 173 -5.23 14.68 -1.29
C SER A 173 -5.83 13.31 -1.00
N LEU A 174 -5.30 12.65 0.03
CA LEU A 174 -5.65 11.30 0.43
C LEU A 174 -5.74 11.23 1.94
N TRP A 175 -6.90 10.83 2.44
CA TRP A 175 -7.16 10.64 3.87
C TRP A 175 -7.48 9.19 4.16
N LEU A 176 -6.58 8.54 4.88
CA LEU A 176 -6.68 7.11 5.20
C LEU A 176 -7.52 6.83 6.45
N THR A 177 -7.82 7.87 7.23
CA THR A 177 -8.45 7.76 8.56
C THR A 177 -9.58 8.76 8.74
N THR A 178 -10.34 8.57 9.82
CA THR A 178 -11.49 9.40 10.18
C THR A 178 -11.10 10.87 10.26
N ILE A 179 -11.89 11.71 9.60
CA ILE A 179 -11.76 13.16 9.69
C ILE A 179 -12.49 13.64 10.94
N GLU A 180 -11.79 14.34 11.82
CA GLU A 180 -12.40 14.95 12.99
C GLU A 180 -13.36 16.08 12.58
N ARG A 181 -14.49 16.17 13.29
CA ARG A 181 -15.49 17.20 13.06
C ARG A 181 -15.08 18.51 13.75
N THR A 182 -14.16 19.24 13.13
CA THR A 182 -13.73 20.58 13.59
C THR A 182 -14.33 21.68 12.71
N PRO A 183 -14.44 22.94 13.19
CA PRO A 183 -14.89 24.07 12.37
C PRO A 183 -14.07 24.25 11.09
N GLU A 184 -12.76 24.00 11.14
CA GLU A 184 -11.85 24.11 10.00
C GLU A 184 -12.17 23.07 8.93
N ASN A 185 -12.38 21.80 9.32
CA ASN A 185 -12.74 20.73 8.38
C ASN A 185 -14.15 20.91 7.81
N ILE A 186 -15.07 21.50 8.58
CA ILE A 186 -16.41 21.85 8.09
C ILE A 186 -16.34 23.00 7.09
N ALA A 187 -15.43 23.96 7.25
CA ALA A 187 -15.27 25.08 6.33
C ALA A 187 -14.54 24.71 5.02
N ASP A 188 -13.85 23.57 4.99
CA ASP A 188 -13.08 23.13 3.83
C ASP A 188 -13.96 22.47 2.75
N ASP A 189 -14.52 23.31 1.87
CA ASP A 189 -15.25 22.89 0.66
C ASP A 189 -14.46 23.10 -0.65
N SER A 190 -13.15 23.31 -0.56
CA SER A 190 -12.30 23.57 -1.72
C SER A 190 -11.34 22.42 -2.03
N GLU A 191 -10.84 21.73 -1.01
CA GLU A 191 -9.88 20.66 -1.18
C GLU A 191 -10.60 19.34 -1.47
N VAL A 192 -10.57 18.90 -2.73
CA VAL A 192 -11.04 17.56 -3.09
C VAL A 192 -9.97 16.53 -2.78
N GLY A 193 -10.37 15.44 -2.14
CA GLY A 193 -9.54 14.25 -2.03
C GLY A 193 -10.32 12.95 -1.98
N VAL A 194 -9.55 11.90 -1.73
CA VAL A 194 -10.06 10.54 -1.56
C VAL A 194 -9.97 10.14 -0.11
N PHE A 195 -11.05 9.55 0.40
CA PHE A 195 -11.21 9.20 1.79
C PHE A 195 -11.48 7.71 1.94
N PHE A 196 -10.89 7.12 2.99
CA PHE A 196 -11.17 5.74 3.43
C PHE A 196 -11.01 4.65 2.35
N PRO A 197 -9.95 4.66 1.53
CA PRO A 197 -9.73 3.57 0.60
C PRO A 197 -9.60 2.25 1.35
N ARG A 198 -10.46 1.30 1.02
CA ARG A 198 -10.48 -0.03 1.63
C ARG A 198 -10.87 -1.09 0.62
N THR A 199 -10.38 -2.30 0.88
CA THR A 199 -10.85 -3.52 0.22
C THR A 199 -11.75 -4.27 1.20
N GLY A 200 -12.72 -4.99 0.67
CA GLY A 200 -13.61 -5.80 1.47
C GLY A 200 -14.14 -6.97 0.67
N SER A 201 -14.73 -7.91 1.37
CA SER A 201 -15.53 -8.98 0.78
C SER A 201 -16.90 -8.93 1.42
N THR A 202 -17.92 -9.08 0.60
CA THR A 202 -19.28 -9.16 1.10
C THR A 202 -19.57 -10.57 1.63
N GLY A 203 -20.32 -10.65 2.73
CA GLY A 203 -20.86 -11.91 3.21
C GLY A 203 -21.77 -12.56 2.17
N THR A 204 -22.03 -13.85 2.33
CA THR A 204 -22.81 -14.64 1.37
C THR A 204 -24.23 -14.11 1.18
N PHE A 205 -24.58 -13.71 -0.05
CA PHE A 205 -25.97 -13.41 -0.42
C PHE A 205 -26.60 -14.61 -1.13
N ALA A 206 -27.91 -14.77 -0.97
CA ALA A 206 -28.69 -15.71 -1.74
C ALA A 206 -28.82 -15.18 -3.18
N SER A 207 -28.33 -15.95 -4.16
CA SER A 207 -28.64 -15.69 -5.57
C SER A 207 -30.14 -15.87 -5.83
N THR A 208 -30.71 -14.98 -6.66
CA THR A 208 -32.09 -15.10 -7.15
C THR A 208 -32.03 -15.61 -8.60
N PRO A 209 -32.81 -16.63 -9.01
CA PRO A 209 -33.91 -17.29 -8.29
C PRO A 209 -33.44 -18.26 -7.18
N PRO A 210 -34.28 -18.51 -6.16
CA PRO A 210 -33.97 -19.32 -4.97
C PRO A 210 -33.67 -20.80 -5.25
N SER A 211 -33.79 -21.24 -6.50
CA SER A 211 -33.53 -22.62 -6.94
C SER A 211 -32.04 -22.94 -7.12
N VAL A 212 -31.16 -21.94 -7.08
CA VAL A 212 -29.70 -22.13 -7.05
C VAL A 212 -29.18 -21.44 -5.81
N SER A 213 -29.09 -22.17 -4.69
CA SER A 213 -28.47 -21.70 -3.45
C SER A 213 -26.95 -21.66 -3.59
N ARG A 214 -26.42 -20.83 -4.50
CA ARG A 214 -24.98 -20.52 -4.52
C ARG A 214 -24.76 -19.32 -3.63
N GLN A 215 -24.05 -19.57 -2.54
CA GLN A 215 -23.52 -18.53 -1.67
C GLN A 215 -22.59 -17.64 -2.51
N CYS A 216 -23.06 -16.42 -2.75
CA CYS A 216 -22.36 -15.44 -3.57
C CYS A 216 -21.60 -14.48 -2.66
N SER A 217 -20.28 -14.48 -2.75
CA SER A 217 -19.42 -13.47 -2.13
C SER A 217 -18.74 -12.68 -3.24
N VAL A 218 -18.81 -11.36 -3.16
CA VAL A 218 -18.07 -10.47 -4.05
C VAL A 218 -17.03 -9.68 -3.27
N ASP A 219 -15.84 -9.63 -3.85
CA ASP A 219 -14.78 -8.74 -3.41
C ASP A 219 -15.03 -7.34 -3.98
N PHE A 220 -14.71 -6.32 -3.20
CA PHE A 220 -14.86 -4.93 -3.61
C PHE A 220 -13.71 -4.06 -3.12
N GLN A 221 -13.45 -2.99 -3.88
CA GLN A 221 -12.75 -1.81 -3.40
C GLN A 221 -13.76 -0.69 -3.17
N GLN A 222 -13.59 0.05 -2.08
CA GLN A 222 -14.41 1.20 -1.74
C GLN A 222 -13.53 2.39 -1.37
N PHE A 223 -13.94 3.58 -1.78
CA PHE A 223 -13.43 4.84 -1.25
C PHE A 223 -14.50 5.92 -1.43
N TYR A 224 -14.35 7.05 -0.76
CA TYR A 224 -15.20 8.22 -0.97
C TYR A 224 -14.41 9.33 -1.66
N VAL A 225 -15.06 10.06 -2.57
CA VAL A 225 -14.48 11.21 -3.28
C VAL A 225 -15.30 12.46 -2.95
N GLY A 226 -14.63 13.54 -2.57
CA GLY A 226 -15.31 14.80 -2.28
C GLY A 226 -14.43 15.79 -1.52
N THR A 227 -15.05 16.79 -0.92
CA THR A 227 -14.40 17.73 0.00
C THR A 227 -14.64 17.28 1.45
N LYS A 228 -13.84 17.76 2.41
CA LYS A 228 -14.08 17.47 3.84
C LYS A 228 -15.44 17.99 4.29
N HIS A 229 -15.81 19.19 3.84
CA HIS A 229 -17.15 19.74 4.05
C HIS A 229 -18.22 18.75 3.60
N HIS A 230 -18.19 18.33 2.33
CA HIS A 230 -19.22 17.46 1.76
C HIS A 230 -19.29 16.09 2.47
N LEU A 231 -18.14 15.54 2.87
CA LEU A 231 -18.09 14.30 3.65
C LEU A 231 -18.72 14.46 5.06
N ILE A 232 -18.53 15.60 5.72
CA ILE A 232 -19.04 15.80 7.08
C ILE A 232 -20.52 16.20 7.10
N THR A 233 -20.95 17.02 6.14
CA THR A 233 -22.29 17.63 6.15
C THR A 233 -23.30 16.90 5.28
N ASN A 234 -22.87 16.36 4.15
CA ASN A 234 -23.75 15.87 3.08
C ASN A 234 -23.56 14.38 2.76
N TYR A 235 -22.70 13.68 3.50
CA TYR A 235 -22.42 12.27 3.22
C TYR A 235 -23.67 11.41 3.36
N ARG A 236 -23.99 10.73 2.26
CA ARG A 236 -25.00 9.68 2.20
C ARG A 236 -24.28 8.40 1.84
N LYS A 237 -24.17 7.51 2.82
CA LYS A 237 -23.60 6.18 2.61
C LYS A 237 -24.43 5.43 1.56
N THR A 238 -23.76 4.92 0.55
CA THR A 238 -24.38 3.98 -0.39
C THR A 238 -24.52 2.63 0.29
N ASP A 239 -25.76 2.11 0.33
CA ASP A 239 -26.02 0.76 0.83
C ASP A 239 -25.68 -0.27 -0.26
N LEU A 240 -24.43 -0.74 -0.24
CA LEU A 240 -23.95 -1.76 -1.17
C LEU A 240 -24.79 -3.05 -1.10
N HIS A 241 -25.32 -3.42 0.08
CA HIS A 241 -26.14 -4.62 0.22
C HIS A 241 -27.49 -4.46 -0.47
N ALA A 242 -28.12 -3.29 -0.35
CA ALA A 242 -29.32 -2.96 -1.10
C ALA A 242 -29.03 -2.97 -2.61
N TYR A 243 -27.95 -2.32 -3.04
CA TYR A 243 -27.56 -2.28 -4.45
C TYR A 243 -27.37 -3.69 -5.04
N LEU A 244 -26.62 -4.56 -4.36
CA LEU A 244 -26.35 -5.93 -4.82
C LEU A 244 -27.60 -6.82 -4.87
N ARG A 245 -28.61 -6.52 -4.04
CA ARG A 245 -29.91 -7.20 -4.06
C ARG A 245 -30.71 -6.84 -5.31
N ASP A 246 -30.69 -5.56 -5.66
CA ASP A 246 -31.45 -5.01 -6.79
C ASP A 246 -30.71 -5.21 -8.13
N HIS A 247 -29.40 -5.37 -8.08
CA HIS A 247 -28.51 -5.57 -9.22
C HIS A 247 -27.74 -6.88 -9.04
N PRO A 248 -28.39 -8.05 -9.20
CA PRO A 248 -27.75 -9.34 -9.00
C PRO A 248 -26.53 -9.45 -9.91
N VAL A 249 -25.37 -9.46 -9.28
CA VAL A 249 -24.08 -9.46 -9.97
C VAL A 249 -23.76 -10.81 -10.61
N GLY A 250 -24.46 -11.89 -10.25
CA GLY A 250 -24.21 -13.23 -10.77
C GLY A 250 -22.82 -13.75 -10.40
N CYS A 251 -22.73 -14.96 -9.85
CA CYS A 251 -21.44 -15.51 -9.42
C CYS A 251 -20.88 -16.42 -10.49
N LYS A 252 -19.61 -16.25 -10.87
CA LYS A 252 -18.87 -17.37 -11.45
C LYS A 252 -18.87 -18.47 -10.40
N GLY A 253 -19.42 -19.64 -10.75
CA GLY A 253 -19.19 -20.83 -9.94
C GLY A 253 -17.68 -21.02 -9.80
N SER A 254 -17.21 -21.37 -8.61
CA SER A 254 -15.88 -21.93 -8.46
C SER A 254 -15.84 -23.20 -9.31
N GLU A 255 -15.24 -23.14 -10.50
CA GLU A 255 -14.76 -24.32 -11.22
C GLU A 255 -13.51 -24.87 -10.53
#